data_AF-A0A1V4TCY8-F1
#
_entry.id   AF-A0A1V4TCY8-F1
#
_cell.length_a   1.000
_cell.length_b   1.000
_cell.length_c   1.000
_cell.angle_alpha   90.00
_cell.angle_beta   90.00
_cell.angle_gamma   90.00
#
_symmetry.space_group_name_H-M   'P 1'
#
loop_
_entity.id
_entity.type
_entity.pdbx_description
1 polymer ?
#
loop_
_entity_poly.entity_id
_entity_poly.type
_entity_poly.pdbx_seq_one_letter_code
_entity_poly.pdbx_strand_id
1 'polypeptide(L)'
;MVAIPNDVMKVLNDPASVRVLATKNDKGDVHIIQAGSIKAPAPDTVVIGAILMKRTGKNLEGMKAKGELASILASSGLNSYELKVKVKDLATAGPIFDGMNAELAKMGMKASGVWVFEVKEVWNQSANYSAGTKMV
;
A
#
# COMPACT_ATOMS: atom_id res chain seq x y z
N MET A 1 9.92 -2.92 -11.75
CA MET A 1 9.12 -3.48 -10.65
C MET A 1 10.00 -4.48 -9.94
N VAL A 2 9.77 -4.74 -8.65
CA VAL A 2 10.58 -5.69 -7.87
C VAL A 2 9.68 -6.68 -7.15
N ALA A 3 10.21 -7.87 -6.85
CA ALA A 3 9.50 -8.85 -6.04
C ALA A 3 9.64 -8.51 -4.54
N ILE A 4 8.51 -8.38 -3.86
CA ILE A 4 8.37 -8.20 -2.43
C ILE A 4 8.93 -9.45 -1.73
N PRO A 5 9.92 -9.30 -0.85
CA PRO A 5 10.43 -10.41 -0.05
C PRO A 5 9.34 -11.07 0.81
N ASN A 6 9.48 -12.39 1.06
CA ASN A 6 8.44 -13.19 1.71
C ASN A 6 8.09 -12.73 3.13
N ASP A 7 9.10 -12.30 3.90
CA ASP A 7 8.94 -11.69 5.23
C ASP A 7 8.13 -10.38 5.17
N VAL A 8 8.35 -9.55 4.16
CA VAL A 8 7.58 -8.32 3.93
C VAL A 8 6.14 -8.63 3.52
N MET A 9 5.92 -9.61 2.63
CA MET A 9 4.57 -10.05 2.26
C MET A 9 3.79 -10.58 3.46
N LYS A 10 4.45 -11.32 4.38
CA LYS A 10 3.83 -11.78 5.63
C LYS A 10 3.32 -10.60 6.45
N VAL A 11 4.14 -9.57 6.66
CA VAL A 11 3.73 -8.36 7.40
C VAL A 11 2.60 -7.61 6.68
N LEU A 12 2.68 -7.43 5.36
CA LEU A 12 1.62 -6.76 4.60
C LEU A 12 0.26 -7.48 4.69
N ASN A 13 0.27 -8.81 4.73
CA ASN A 13 -0.94 -9.61 4.71
C ASN A 13 -1.47 -9.98 6.10
N ASP A 14 -0.68 -9.82 7.16
CA ASP A 14 -1.11 -10.00 8.55
C ASP A 14 -2.19 -8.97 8.94
N PRO A 15 -3.41 -9.39 9.34
CA PRO A 15 -4.44 -8.47 9.82
C PRO A 15 -4.00 -7.60 11.01
N ALA A 16 -3.09 -8.09 11.86
CA ALA A 16 -2.60 -7.38 13.04
C ALA A 16 -1.52 -6.33 12.74
N SER A 17 -0.98 -6.30 11.52
CA SER A 17 0.06 -5.33 11.17
C SER A 17 -0.48 -3.91 10.98
N VAL A 18 0.36 -2.95 11.36
CA VAL A 18 0.13 -1.54 11.08
C VAL A 18 0.63 -1.25 9.68
N ARG A 19 -0.23 -0.70 8.83
CA ARG A 19 0.11 -0.31 7.46
C ARG A 19 -0.28 1.13 7.22
N VAL A 20 0.68 1.94 6.79
CA VAL A 20 0.54 3.38 6.58
C VAL A 20 0.87 3.69 5.13
N LEU A 21 0.04 4.49 4.48
CA LEU A 21 0.30 5.03 3.15
C LEU A 21 0.62 6.52 3.29
N ALA A 22 1.77 6.91 2.75
CA ALA A 22 2.16 8.29 2.53
C ALA A 22 2.02 8.66 1.05
N THR A 23 1.33 9.77 0.80
CA THR A 23 1.14 10.39 -0.50
C THR A 23 1.59 11.84 -0.46
N LYS A 24 1.66 12.50 -1.61
CA LYS A 24 1.86 13.95 -1.67
C LYS A 24 0.82 14.59 -2.59
N ASN A 25 0.47 15.85 -2.31
CA ASN A 25 -0.35 16.63 -3.23
C ASN A 25 0.51 17.25 -4.36
N ASP A 26 -0.13 18.05 -5.22
CA ASP A 26 0.50 18.75 -6.33
C ASP A 26 1.52 19.82 -5.91
N LYS A 27 1.39 20.38 -4.70
CA LYS A 27 2.33 21.31 -4.07
C LYS A 27 3.53 20.62 -3.41
N GLY A 28 3.49 19.29 -3.28
CA GLY A 28 4.51 18.50 -2.60
C GLY A 28 4.25 18.28 -1.11
N ASP A 29 3.13 18.75 -0.55
CA ASP A 29 2.79 18.51 0.86
C ASP A 29 2.47 17.03 1.07
N VAL A 30 3.05 16.46 2.12
CA VAL A 30 2.87 15.04 2.48
C VAL A 30 1.54 14.84 3.21
N HIS A 31 0.85 13.75 2.88
CA HIS A 31 -0.36 13.29 3.56
C HIS A 31 -0.25 11.80 3.86
N ILE A 32 -0.49 11.43 5.12
CA ILE A 32 -0.41 10.05 5.60
C ILE A 32 -1.77 9.55 6.10
N ILE A 33 -2.04 8.27 5.90
CA ILE A 33 -3.15 7.54 6.53
C ILE A 33 -2.68 6.17 6.99
N GLN A 34 -3.27 5.65 8.06
CA GLN A 34 -3.26 4.21 8.33
C GLN A 34 -4.37 3.56 7.51
N ALA A 35 -4.07 2.47 6.79
CA ALA A 35 -5.05 1.74 5.99
C ALA A 35 -4.90 0.22 6.19
N GLY A 36 -5.82 -0.37 6.96
CA GLY A 36 -5.85 -1.82 7.21
C GLY A 36 -6.18 -2.67 5.98
N SER A 37 -6.75 -2.05 4.93
CA SER A 37 -7.05 -2.69 3.65
C SER A 37 -5.83 -2.85 2.73
N ILE A 38 -4.64 -2.37 3.15
CA ILE A 38 -3.39 -2.61 2.42
C ILE A 38 -3.09 -4.12 2.44
N LYS A 39 -2.92 -4.73 1.26
CA LYS A 39 -2.57 -6.15 1.07
C LYS A 39 -1.58 -6.32 -0.09
N ALA A 40 -0.86 -7.43 -0.11
CA ALA A 40 0.01 -7.85 -1.20
C ALA A 40 -0.52 -9.16 -1.81
N PRO A 41 -1.40 -9.11 -2.83
CA PRO A 41 -1.99 -10.30 -3.44
C PRO A 41 -1.04 -11.02 -4.41
N ALA A 42 0.06 -10.37 -4.84
CA ALA A 42 1.06 -10.95 -5.72
C ALA A 42 2.46 -10.41 -5.37
N PRO A 43 3.55 -11.08 -5.81
CA PRO A 43 4.91 -10.71 -5.43
C PRO A 43 5.33 -9.30 -5.82
N ASP A 44 4.72 -8.63 -6.79
CA ASP A 44 5.12 -7.29 -7.24
C ASP A 44 4.03 -6.22 -7.05
N THR A 45 2.93 -6.61 -6.41
CA THR A 45 1.69 -5.86 -6.40
C THR A 45 1.21 -5.62 -4.98
N VAL A 46 0.87 -4.36 -4.68
CA VAL A 46 0.16 -3.97 -3.47
C VAL A 46 -1.19 -3.39 -3.86
N VAL A 47 -2.21 -3.64 -3.04
CA VAL A 47 -3.57 -3.12 -3.24
C VAL A 47 -4.10 -2.45 -1.99
N ILE A 48 -4.99 -1.48 -2.17
CA ILE A 48 -5.66 -0.75 -1.08
C ILE A 48 -7.13 -0.52 -1.45
N GLY A 49 -8.04 -0.98 -0.59
CA GLY A 49 -9.45 -0.65 -0.73
C GLY A 49 -9.70 0.84 -0.44
N ALA A 50 -10.31 1.55 -1.39
CA ALA A 50 -10.66 2.96 -1.27
C ALA A 50 -11.89 3.14 -0.36
N ILE A 51 -11.65 3.23 0.95
CA ILE A 51 -12.69 3.40 1.99
C ILE A 51 -12.48 4.78 2.62
N LEU A 52 -13.38 5.73 2.34
CA LEU A 52 -13.30 7.10 2.88
C LEU A 52 -11.99 7.85 2.56
N MET A 53 -11.26 7.42 1.52
CA MET A 53 -9.94 7.96 1.15
C MET A 53 -10.02 9.20 0.24
N LYS A 54 -10.90 10.17 0.48
CA LYS A 54 -11.15 11.30 -0.45
C LYS A 54 -9.87 12.08 -0.80
N ARG A 55 -9.10 12.50 0.22
CA ARG A 55 -7.85 13.27 0.03
C ARG A 55 -6.76 12.40 -0.57
N THR A 56 -6.55 11.21 -0.02
CA THR A 56 -5.54 10.26 -0.51
C THR A 56 -5.81 9.85 -1.95
N GLY A 57 -7.06 9.59 -2.33
CA GLY A 57 -7.46 9.26 -3.70
C GLY A 57 -7.10 10.37 -4.69
N LYS A 58 -7.44 11.63 -4.38
CA LYS A 58 -7.05 12.78 -5.22
C LYS A 58 -5.53 12.90 -5.37
N ASN A 59 -4.78 12.66 -4.29
CA ASN A 59 -3.32 12.65 -4.37
C ASN A 59 -2.83 11.51 -5.29
N LEU A 60 -3.37 10.29 -5.14
CA LEU A 60 -3.01 9.14 -5.95
C LEU A 60 -3.30 9.34 -7.44
N GLU A 61 -4.41 9.99 -7.80
CA GLU A 61 -4.72 10.39 -9.18
C GLU A 61 -3.63 11.31 -9.75
N GLY A 62 -3.26 12.37 -9.02
CA GLY A 62 -2.21 13.30 -9.42
C GLY A 62 -0.84 12.64 -9.53
N MET A 63 -0.49 11.80 -8.56
CA MET A 63 0.76 11.04 -8.56
C MET A 63 0.82 10.03 -9.70
N LYS A 64 -0.30 9.36 -10.03
CA LYS A 64 -0.43 8.47 -11.20
C LYS A 64 -0.12 9.23 -12.49
N ALA A 65 -0.75 10.40 -12.68
CA ALA A 65 -0.56 11.22 -13.88
C ALA A 65 0.90 11.69 -14.05
N LYS A 66 1.59 12.00 -12.94
CA LYS A 66 2.99 12.45 -12.94
C LYS A 66 4.01 11.31 -12.89
N GLY A 67 3.54 10.07 -12.72
CA GLY A 67 4.41 8.90 -12.56
C GLY A 67 5.21 8.89 -11.25
N GLU A 68 4.73 9.58 -10.21
CA GLU A 68 5.39 9.74 -8.92
C GLU A 68 5.17 8.52 -8.01
N LEU A 69 6.07 8.33 -7.05
CA LEU A 69 6.02 7.23 -6.09
C LEU A 69 5.32 7.66 -4.80
N ALA A 70 4.44 6.80 -4.31
CA ALA A 70 3.97 6.81 -2.93
C ALA A 70 4.87 5.92 -2.06
N SER A 71 4.73 6.04 -0.75
CA SER A 71 5.44 5.20 0.22
C SER A 71 4.44 4.47 1.11
N ILE A 72 4.65 3.17 1.30
CA ILE A 72 3.88 2.35 2.23
C ILE A 72 4.82 1.85 3.31
N LEU A 73 4.49 2.12 4.57
CA LEU A 73 5.12 1.47 5.72
C LEU A 73 4.26 0.29 6.16
N ALA A 74 4.86 -0.87 6.39
CA ALA A 74 4.21 -2.02 7.00
C ALA A 74 5.03 -2.52 8.19
N SER A 75 4.42 -2.62 9.37
CA SER A 75 5.12 -2.93 10.62
C SER A 75 4.38 -3.94 11.48
N SER A 76 5.12 -4.85 12.10
CA SER A 76 4.65 -5.84 13.08
C SER A 76 5.77 -6.14 14.09
N GLY A 77 5.54 -5.79 15.36
CA GLY A 77 6.57 -5.86 16.40
C GLY A 77 7.82 -5.04 16.03
N LEU A 78 8.99 -5.69 16.02
CA LEU A 78 10.26 -5.06 15.63
C LEU A 78 10.50 -5.04 14.12
N ASN A 79 9.67 -5.76 13.34
CA ASN A 79 9.78 -5.80 11.89
C ASN A 79 9.06 -4.61 11.28
N SER A 80 9.72 -3.89 10.38
CA SER A 80 9.16 -2.74 9.69
C SER A 80 9.79 -2.60 8.31
N TYR A 81 8.97 -2.33 7.30
CA TYR A 81 9.41 -2.25 5.91
C TYR A 81 8.75 -1.07 5.21
N GLU A 82 9.54 -0.35 4.43
CA GLU A 82 9.02 0.66 3.51
C GLU A 82 9.00 0.10 2.09
N LEU A 83 7.87 0.28 1.40
CA LEU A 83 7.71 -0.02 0.00
C LEU A 83 7.54 1.31 -0.75
N LYS A 84 8.42 1.59 -1.72
CA LYS A 84 8.18 2.65 -2.70
C LYS A 84 7.31 2.09 -3.81
N VAL A 85 6.14 2.67 -4.02
CA VAL A 85 5.11 2.11 -4.90
C VAL A 85 4.64 3.13 -5.94
N LYS A 86 4.34 2.65 -7.15
CA LYS A 86 3.78 3.46 -8.23
C LYS A 86 2.34 3.04 -8.48
N VAL A 87 1.43 4.01 -8.61
CA VAL A 87 0.03 3.72 -8.95
C VAL A 87 -0.04 3.12 -10.35
N LYS A 88 -0.62 1.93 -10.45
CA LYS A 88 -0.94 1.26 -11.71
C LYS A 88 -2.35 1.62 -12.15
N ASP A 89 -3.32 1.36 -11.28
CA ASP A 89 -4.72 1.61 -11.60
C ASP A 89 -5.66 1.77 -10.40
N LEU A 90 -6.90 2.16 -10.67
CA LEU A 90 -8.03 2.10 -9.74
C LEU A 90 -9.07 1.12 -10.29
N ALA A 91 -9.09 -0.11 -9.77
CA ALA A 91 -10.06 -1.12 -10.17
C ALA A 91 -11.41 -0.88 -9.47
N THR A 92 -12.47 -0.69 -10.24
CA THR A 92 -13.85 -0.51 -9.73
C THR A 92 -14.76 -1.71 -10.00
N ALA A 93 -14.22 -2.75 -10.65
CA ALA A 93 -14.88 -4.01 -10.95
C ALA A 93 -13.85 -5.14 -11.13
N GLY A 94 -14.32 -6.38 -11.16
CA GLY A 94 -13.52 -7.56 -11.45
C GLY A 94 -12.83 -8.16 -10.21
N PRO A 95 -12.05 -9.24 -10.38
CA PRO A 95 -11.67 -10.14 -9.29
C PRO A 95 -10.96 -9.49 -8.10
N ILE A 96 -10.10 -8.50 -8.34
CA ILE A 96 -9.40 -7.76 -7.28
C ILE A 96 -10.39 -6.90 -6.46
N PHE A 97 -11.31 -6.22 -7.14
CA PHE A 97 -12.34 -5.41 -6.49
C PHE A 97 -13.35 -6.27 -5.73
N ASP A 98 -13.77 -7.38 -6.34
CA ASP A 98 -14.72 -8.32 -5.76
C ASP A 98 -14.12 -9.00 -4.52
N GLY A 99 -12.88 -9.48 -4.61
CA GLY A 99 -12.16 -10.09 -3.50
C GLY A 99 -11.94 -9.12 -2.33
N MET A 100 -11.54 -7.87 -2.60
CA MET A 100 -11.40 -6.85 -1.56
C MET A 100 -12.74 -6.58 -0.85
N ASN A 101 -13.82 -6.40 -1.61
CA ASN A 101 -15.13 -6.13 -1.01
C ASN A 101 -15.70 -7.33 -0.25
N ALA A 102 -15.39 -8.56 -0.67
CA ALA A 102 -15.75 -9.75 0.09
C ALA A 102 -15.08 -9.78 1.48
N GLU A 103 -13.80 -9.38 1.57
CA GLU A 103 -13.10 -9.26 2.85
C GLU A 103 -13.66 -8.11 3.71
N LEU A 104 -13.88 -6.93 3.10
CA LEU A 104 -14.40 -5.76 3.82
C LEU A 104 -15.84 -5.95 4.33
N ALA A 105 -16.66 -6.72 3.61
CA ALA A 105 -18.03 -7.03 4.00
C ALA A 105 -18.09 -7.76 5.35
N LYS A 106 -17.09 -8.59 5.68
CA LYS A 106 -16.97 -9.27 6.98
C LYS A 106 -16.88 -8.28 8.16
N MET A 107 -16.49 -7.04 7.88
CA MET A 107 -16.36 -5.95 8.84
C MET A 107 -17.47 -4.88 8.68
N GLY A 108 -18.49 -5.14 7.85
CA GLY A 108 -19.56 -4.16 7.57
C GLY A 108 -19.10 -2.96 6.72
N MET A 109 -17.99 -3.10 5.98
CA MET A 109 -17.41 -2.04 5.15
C MET A 109 -17.51 -2.37 3.66
N LYS A 110 -17.38 -1.34 2.83
CA LYS A 110 -17.32 -1.46 1.36
C LYS A 110 -16.35 -0.42 0.78
N ALA A 111 -15.53 -0.84 -0.16
CA ALA A 111 -14.66 0.04 -0.93
C ALA A 111 -15.35 0.51 -2.22
N SER A 112 -15.15 1.77 -2.61
CA SER A 112 -15.65 2.31 -3.89
C SER A 112 -14.75 1.95 -5.08
N GLY A 113 -13.55 1.44 -4.80
CA GLY A 113 -12.58 0.96 -5.76
C GLY A 113 -11.37 0.36 -5.04
N VAL A 114 -10.46 -0.25 -5.78
CA VAL A 114 -9.20 -0.79 -5.26
C VAL A 114 -8.05 -0.13 -6.01
N TRP A 115 -7.24 0.63 -5.28
CA TRP A 115 -5.99 1.14 -5.82
C TRP A 115 -5.01 0.00 -5.97
N VAL A 116 -4.46 -0.16 -7.17
CA VAL A 116 -3.47 -1.17 -7.52
C VAL A 116 -2.13 -0.48 -7.74
N PHE A 117 -1.10 -1.00 -7.10
CA PHE A 117 0.24 -0.44 -7.13
C PHE A 117 1.27 -1.46 -7.58
N GLU A 118 2.25 -1.01 -8.34
CA GLU A 118 3.48 -1.75 -8.61
C GLU A 118 4.55 -1.36 -7.59
N VAL A 119 5.23 -2.35 -7.03
CA VAL A 119 6.36 -2.12 -6.12
C VAL A 119 7.61 -1.80 -6.94
N LYS A 120 8.29 -0.71 -6.56
CA LYS A 120 9.53 -0.26 -7.19
C LYS A 120 10.75 -0.52 -6.33
N GLU A 121 10.60 -0.41 -5.01
CA GLU A 121 11.69 -0.65 -4.06
C GLU A 121 11.11 -1.18 -2.75
N VAL A 122 11.92 -1.95 -2.03
CA VAL A 122 11.63 -2.37 -0.66
C VAL A 122 12.84 -2.04 0.21
N TRP A 123 12.57 -1.44 1.37
CA TRP A 123 13.58 -0.98 2.31
C TRP A 123 13.31 -1.58 3.69
N ASN A 124 14.36 -2.03 4.35
CA ASN A 124 14.27 -2.48 5.73
C ASN A 124 14.23 -1.27 6.66
N GLN A 125 13.17 -1.14 7.45
CA GLN A 125 12.98 -0.12 8.48
C GLN A 125 12.88 -0.73 9.89
N SER A 126 13.15 -2.04 10.01
CA SER A 126 13.07 -2.80 11.25
C SER A 126 14.09 -2.29 12.25
N ALA A 127 13.79 -2.47 13.55
CA ALA A 127 14.70 -2.09 14.63
C ALA A 127 15.88 -3.09 14.74
N ASN A 128 16.76 -3.09 13.74
CA ASN A 128 17.97 -3.93 13.66
C ASN A 128 19.11 -3.21 12.92
N TYR A 129 20.29 -3.82 12.86
CA TYR A 129 21.49 -3.21 12.26
C TYR A 129 21.40 -2.92 10.75
N SER A 130 20.42 -3.48 10.06
CA SER A 130 20.18 -3.24 8.64
C SER A 130 19.05 -2.22 8.38
N ALA A 131 18.61 -1.49 9.41
CA ALA A 131 17.66 -0.38 9.26
C ALA A 131 18.16 0.64 8.23
N GLY A 132 17.24 1.15 7.40
CA GLY A 132 17.52 2.13 6.35
C GLY A 132 18.19 1.55 5.10
N THR A 133 18.37 0.23 4.99
CA THR A 133 18.98 -0.40 3.81
C THR A 133 17.94 -0.88 2.81
N LYS A 134 18.27 -0.76 1.52
CA LYS A 134 17.44 -1.28 0.43
C LYS A 134 17.58 -2.80 0.36
N MET A 135 16.45 -3.49 0.28
CA MET A 135 16.36 -4.94 0.14
C MET A 135 16.29 -5.34 -1.34
N VAL A 136 15.43 -4.66 -2.11
CA VAL A 136 15.25 -4.81 -3.57
C VAL A 136 14.88 -3.49 -4.23
#